data_AF-A0A1H3F8U8-F1
#
_entry.id   AF-A0A1H3F8U8-F1
#
_cell.length_a   1.000
_cell.length_b   1.000
_cell.length_c   1.000
_cell.angle_alpha   90.00
_cell.angle_beta   90.00
_cell.angle_gamma   90.00
#
_symmetry.space_group_name_H-M   'P 1'
#
loop_
_entity.id
_entity.type
_entity.pdbx_description
1 polymer ?
#
loop_
_entity_poly.entity_id
_entity_poly.type
_entity_poly.pdbx_seq_one_letter_code
_entity_poly.pdbx_strand_id
1 'polypeptide(L)'
;MLADPYRGETQEVYWIVGIGFAQRHATPVRPGAQPGGEWIPSLCEVWMRVPFATIAGRTPRSAAITERCPQCTDVIDERGYSGRNWDF
;
A
#
# COMPACT_ATOMS: atom_id res chain seq x y z
N MET A 1 -23.44 -3.06 -27.72
CA MET A 1 -22.82 -2.81 -26.40
C MET A 1 -21.41 -2.33 -26.66
N LEU A 2 -21.12 -1.04 -26.50
CA LEU A 2 -19.73 -0.57 -26.54
C LEU A 2 -19.04 -1.14 -25.30
N ALA A 3 -17.93 -1.86 -25.49
CA ALA A 3 -17.03 -2.17 -24.40
C ALA A 3 -16.48 -0.85 -23.86
N ASP A 4 -16.65 -0.62 -22.57
CA ASP A 4 -16.06 0.52 -21.88
C ASP A 4 -14.53 0.38 -21.96
N PRO A 5 -13.81 1.27 -22.68
CA PRO A 5 -12.36 1.17 -22.84
C PRO A 5 -11.60 1.44 -21.54
N TYR A 6 -12.28 1.90 -20.48
CA TYR A 6 -11.74 2.03 -19.13
C TYR A 6 -11.98 0.78 -18.28
N ARG A 7 -12.76 -0.20 -18.75
CA ARG A 7 -12.99 -1.48 -18.05
C ARG A 7 -11.79 -2.45 -18.10
N GLY A 8 -10.59 -1.93 -18.29
CA GLY A 8 -9.32 -2.58 -18.00
C GLY A 8 -8.80 -2.14 -16.63
N GLU A 9 -9.66 -2.05 -15.62
CA GLU A 9 -9.39 -1.39 -14.34
C GLU A 9 -9.07 -2.41 -13.25
N THR A 10 -7.91 -3.06 -13.34
CA THR A 10 -7.37 -3.72 -12.15
C THR A 10 -7.06 -2.63 -11.13
N GLN A 11 -7.84 -2.57 -10.05
CA GLN A 11 -7.61 -1.63 -8.95
C GLN A 11 -6.18 -1.80 -8.41
N GLU A 12 -5.39 -0.73 -8.42
CA GLU A 12 -4.04 -0.70 -7.86
C GLU A 12 -4.12 -0.46 -6.34
N VAL A 13 -3.30 -1.20 -5.59
CA VAL A 13 -3.07 -1.03 -4.16
C VAL A 13 -1.57 -0.94 -3.85
N TYR A 14 -1.24 -0.26 -2.77
CA TYR A 14 0.13 0.06 -2.41
C TYR A 14 0.53 -0.68 -1.14
N TRP A 15 1.60 -1.47 -1.23
CA TRP A 15 2.20 -2.15 -0.09
C TRP A 15 3.17 -1.20 0.61
N ILE A 16 2.76 -0.71 1.77
CA ILE A 16 3.57 0.19 2.61
C ILE A 16 3.84 -0.44 3.97
N VAL A 17 4.92 -0.01 4.62
CA VAL A 17 5.16 -0.29 6.03
C VAL A 17 4.73 0.92 6.85
N GLY A 18 3.61 0.80 7.56
CA GLY A 18 3.17 1.84 8.49
C GLY A 18 4.15 2.07 9.63
N ILE A 19 4.11 3.25 10.25
CA ILE A 19 4.96 3.55 11.43
C ILE A 19 4.69 2.53 12.54
N GLY A 20 5.74 1.80 12.95
CA GLY A 20 5.69 0.80 14.02
C GLY A 20 5.27 -0.61 13.59
N PHE A 21 5.02 -0.83 12.29
CA PHE A 21 4.70 -2.16 11.77
C PHE A 21 5.95 -2.91 11.32
N ALA A 22 5.91 -4.24 11.47
CA ALA A 22 6.98 -5.15 11.06
C ALA A 22 6.73 -5.83 9.70
N GLN A 23 5.56 -5.58 9.09
CA GLN A 23 5.14 -6.16 7.81
C GLN A 23 4.48 -5.08 6.94
N ARG A 24 4.41 -5.33 5.63
CA ARG A 24 3.73 -4.49 4.66
C ARG A 24 2.23 -4.73 4.69
N HIS A 25 1.45 -3.66 4.76
CA HIS A 25 0.00 -3.68 4.59
C HIS A 25 -0.35 -3.00 3.26
N ALA A 26 -1.33 -3.57 2.56
CA ALA A 26 -1.83 -3.01 1.31
C ALA A 26 -2.88 -1.93 1.60
N THR A 27 -2.81 -0.81 0.89
CA THR A 27 -3.79 0.28 1.00
C THR A 27 -4.23 0.76 -0.39
N PRO A 28 -5.51 1.13 -0.59
CA PRO A 28 -5.94 1.79 -1.82
C PRO A 28 -5.54 3.28 -1.84
N VAL A 29 -5.06 3.83 -0.72
CA VAL A 29 -4.66 5.24 -0.64
C VAL A 29 -3.39 5.46 -1.44
N ARG A 30 -3.47 6.35 -2.42
CA ARG A 30 -2.32 6.69 -3.27
C ARG A 30 -1.20 7.33 -2.45
N PRO A 31 0.07 6.97 -2.71
CA PRO A 31 1.20 7.65 -2.11
C PRO A 31 1.16 9.16 -2.33
N GLY A 32 1.47 9.92 -1.28
CA GLY A 32 1.40 11.39 -1.30
C GLY A 32 0.00 11.99 -1.15
N ALA A 33 -1.07 11.17 -1.13
CA ALA A 33 -2.43 11.65 -0.87
C ALA A 33 -2.64 12.10 0.59
N GLN A 34 -1.80 11.62 1.51
CA GLN A 34 -1.81 11.99 2.92
C GLN A 34 -0.38 12.32 3.39
N PRO A 35 -0.20 13.31 4.29
CA PRO A 35 1.10 13.62 4.84
C PRO A 35 1.60 12.52 5.79
N GLY A 36 2.92 12.48 6.01
CA GLY A 36 3.54 11.55 6.96
C GLY A 36 2.99 11.75 8.37
N GLY A 37 2.72 10.65 9.07
CA GLY A 37 2.12 10.62 10.41
C GLY A 37 0.59 10.49 10.43
N GLU A 38 -0.09 10.79 9.33
CA GLU A 38 -1.55 10.65 9.22
C GLU A 38 -2.00 9.19 9.17
N TRP A 39 -3.26 8.94 9.54
CA TRP A 39 -3.85 7.62 9.54
C TRP A 39 -4.47 7.28 8.18
N ILE A 40 -4.16 6.08 7.68
CA ILE A 40 -4.78 5.52 6.47
C ILE A 40 -5.25 4.08 6.71
N PRO A 41 -6.32 3.65 6.01
CA PRO A 41 -6.81 2.28 6.10
C PRO A 41 -5.96 1.33 5.25
N SER A 42 -5.81 0.11 5.71
CA SER A 42 -5.35 -1.03 4.90
C SER A 42 -6.52 -1.91 4.46
N LEU A 43 -6.26 -2.84 3.52
CA LEU A 43 -7.25 -3.80 3.05
C LEU A 43 -7.73 -4.77 4.14
N CYS A 44 -6.89 -5.07 5.13
CA CYS A 44 -7.28 -5.88 6.29
C CYS A 44 -7.90 -5.04 7.42
N GLU A 45 -8.37 -3.83 7.12
CA GLU A 45 -9.06 -2.90 8.03
C GLU A 45 -8.21 -2.39 9.21
N VAL A 46 -6.92 -2.75 9.26
CA VAL A 46 -5.96 -2.17 10.19
C VAL A 46 -5.64 -0.75 9.73
N TRP A 47 -5.81 0.21 10.63
CA TRP A 47 -5.36 1.57 10.42
C TRP A 47 -3.87 1.66 10.70
N MET A 48 -3.14 2.33 9.82
CA MET A 48 -1.70 2.54 9.96
C MET A 48 -1.33 3.99 9.70
N ARG A 49 -0.28 4.46 10.39
CA ARG A 49 0.26 5.79 10.16
C ARG A 49 1.18 5.79 8.95
N VAL A 50 0.99 6.76 8.05
CA VAL A 50 1.82 6.98 6.88
C VAL A 50 3.26 7.22 7.32
N PRO A 51 4.24 6.45 6.85
CA PRO A 51 5.64 6.71 7.17
C PRO A 51 6.10 8.04 6.57
N PHE A 52 7.05 8.69 7.23
CA PHE A 52 7.64 9.93 6.73
C PHE A 52 8.50 9.66 5.50
N ALA A 53 8.46 10.59 4.54
CA ALA A 53 9.31 10.52 3.35
C ALA A 53 10.79 10.43 3.75
N THR A 54 11.51 9.54 3.08
CA THR A 54 12.94 9.37 3.20
C THR A 54 13.63 10.56 2.54
N ILE A 55 14.61 11.11 3.26
CA ILE A 55 15.44 12.20 2.77
C ILE A 55 16.16 11.73 1.50
N ALA A 56 16.16 12.57 0.46
CA ALA A 56 16.82 12.26 -0.81
C ALA A 56 18.26 11.75 -0.61
N GLY A 57 18.61 10.64 -1.28
CA GLY A 57 19.91 9.98 -1.14
C GLY A 57 20.04 9.05 0.08
N ARG A 58 18.98 8.85 0.86
CA ARG A 58 18.92 7.84 1.93
C ARG A 58 18.07 6.64 1.52
N THR A 59 18.30 5.51 2.19
CA THR A 59 17.49 4.30 2.04
C THR A 59 16.34 4.31 3.05
N PRO A 60 15.09 4.05 2.63
CA PRO A 60 13.96 3.87 3.53
C PRO A 60 14.22 2.81 4.59
N ARG A 61 13.80 3.06 5.83
CA ARG A 61 13.87 2.04 6.89
C ARG A 61 13.03 0.80 6.56
N SER A 62 11.96 0.97 5.78
CA SER A 62 11.09 -0.11 5.32
C SER A 62 11.72 -1.00 4.24
N ALA A 63 12.85 -0.60 3.64
CA ALA A 63 13.46 -1.35 2.54
C ALA A 63 13.85 -2.79 2.93
N ALA A 64 14.21 -3.02 4.20
CA ALA A 64 14.54 -4.35 4.73
C ALA A 64 13.31 -5.22 5.03
N ILE A 65 12.12 -4.63 5.09
CA ILE A 65 10.87 -5.32 5.43
C ILE A 65 10.24 -5.81 4.14
N THR A 66 10.27 -7.12 3.92
CA THR A 66 9.71 -7.78 2.73
C THR A 66 8.42 -8.53 3.01
N GLU A 67 8.17 -8.89 4.27
CA GLU A 67 6.98 -9.62 4.70
C GLU A 67 5.71 -8.81 4.39
N ARG A 68 4.70 -9.50 3.87
CA ARG A 68 3.39 -8.94 3.53
C ARG A 68 2.34 -9.51 4.48
N CYS A 69 1.42 -8.66 4.90
CA CYS A 69 0.27 -9.08 5.69
C CYS A 69 -0.52 -10.16 4.94
N PRO A 70 -0.72 -11.36 5.51
CA PRO A 70 -1.48 -12.44 4.86
C PRO A 70 -2.90 -12.02 4.49
N GLN A 71 -3.62 -11.37 5.41
CA GLN A 71 -4.99 -10.92 5.16
C GLN A 71 -5.10 -9.91 4.01
N CYS A 72 -4.12 -9.01 3.86
CA CYS A 72 -4.09 -8.11 2.71
C CYS A 72 -3.80 -8.86 1.41
N THR A 73 -3.00 -9.92 1.46
CA THR A 73 -2.68 -10.76 0.30
C THR A 73 -3.92 -11.51 -0.15
N ASP A 74 -4.64 -12.14 0.78
CA ASP A 74 -5.89 -12.86 0.50
C ASP A 74 -6.91 -11.95 -0.18
N VAL A 75 -7.12 -10.74 0.34
CA VAL A 75 -8.06 -9.75 -0.26
C VAL A 75 -7.63 -9.33 -1.68
N ILE A 76 -6.33 -9.20 -1.93
CA ILE A 76 -5.81 -8.85 -3.26
C ILE A 76 -6.08 -9.98 -4.25
N ASP A 77 -5.80 -11.22 -3.85
CA ASP A 77 -5.97 -12.40 -4.70
C ASP A 77 -7.47 -12.65 -4.98
N GLU A 78 -8.32 -12.54 -3.96
CA GLU A 78 -9.79 -12.68 -4.09
C GLU A 78 -10.39 -11.64 -5.04
N ARG A 79 -9.89 -10.40 -4.99
CA ARG A 79 -10.45 -9.27 -5.76
C ARG A 79 -9.72 -9.01 -7.07
N GLY A 80 -8.62 -9.73 -7.34
CA GLY A 80 -7.80 -9.55 -8.52
C GLY A 80 -7.15 -8.16 -8.60
N TYR A 81 -6.74 -7.59 -7.46
CA TYR A 81 -6.06 -6.29 -7.40
C TYR A 81 -4.61 -6.39 -7.86
N SER A 82 -4.05 -5.27 -8.34
CA SER A 82 -2.61 -5.17 -8.62
C SER A 82 -1.91 -4.51 -7.44
N GLY A 83 -0.79 -5.10 -7.00
CA GLY A 83 -0.05 -4.61 -5.84
C GLY A 83 1.29 -4.01 -6.23
N ARG A 84 1.57 -2.78 -5.78
CA ARG A 84 2.87 -2.12 -5.94
C ARG A 84 3.53 -1.87 -4.60
N ASN A 85 4.80 -2.25 -4.47
CA ASN A 85 5.60 -1.87 -3.30
C ASN A 85 5.86 -0.36 -3.32
N TRP A 86 5.56 0.30 -2.20
CA TRP A 86 5.83 1.72 -2.03
C TRP A 86 6.58 1.96 -0.72
N ASP A 87 7.85 2.33 -0.89
CA ASP A 87 8.75 2.64 0.22
C ASP A 87 8.94 4.16 0.27
N PHE A 88 8.70 4.74 1.46
CA PHE A 88 8.78 6.18 1.71
C PHE A 88 10.19 6.59 2.05
#